data_AF-A0A484B7K8-F1
#
_entry.id   AF-A0A484B7K8-F1
#
_cell.length_a   1.000
_cell.length_b   1.000
_cell.length_c   1.000
_cell.angle_alpha   90.00
_cell.angle_beta   90.00
_cell.angle_gamma   90.00
#
_symmetry.space_group_name_H-M   'P 1'
#
loop_
_entity.id
_entity.type
_entity.pdbx_description
1 polymer ?
#
loop_
_entity_poly.entity_id
_entity_poly.type
_entity_poly.pdbx_seq_one_letter_code
_entity_poly.pdbx_strand_id
1 'polypeptide(L)'
;MFRLQCVRSVLHMVRNYCLKSQKNAVVIAAAVRTPNSLECGDEEDQLAGMVIDELVKRTSVPRDEFKKLIICTSSEIVNNDSLSSVAKALGLKSCQAHTIRNAACSVSGLEMSLECLQKDEAGWIILGDTRANIKHEEKDDILHSELLTANNLFRKARDKVKKESPSAVCPGAAAVALTTAKTAERLQLQPLAVVREFFMEQDNEHAIFRLAGSQPIQLTDVHSWELVINKELKKQLGSLVELNVNEVRTHDSRQITASHLLTHTVHALPAGSLGCVIMEASDGRCVLMVLEKIIPAPNLPESLPQLTLYTKEPCPLCDDLVQKLEQNFAGEFKLKKVFIDRKENVRYLRLFRYDIPVLFLNGQFLCMHSLNEPVLRERLNALKAIALKQKKKA
;
A
#
# COMPACT_ATOMS: atom_id res chain seq x y z
N MET A 1 -8.34 26.99 -45.92
CA MET A 1 -8.87 27.53 -44.66
C MET A 1 -9.07 26.37 -43.68
N PHE A 2 -8.05 26.05 -42.89
CA PHE A 2 -8.14 25.08 -41.79
C PHE A 2 -8.18 25.87 -40.48
N ARG A 3 -9.26 25.72 -39.72
CA ARG A 3 -9.46 26.35 -38.41
C ARG A 3 -8.62 25.62 -37.36
N LEU A 4 -7.82 26.38 -36.62
CA LEU A 4 -7.08 25.94 -35.43
C LEU A 4 -8.03 25.28 -34.42
N GLN A 5 -7.79 24.00 -34.11
CA GLN A 5 -8.27 23.40 -32.87
C GLN A 5 -7.34 23.81 -31.73
N CYS A 6 -7.99 24.24 -30.66
CA CYS A 6 -7.48 24.94 -29.50
C CYS A 6 -6.50 24.08 -28.69
N VAL A 7 -5.25 24.52 -28.63
CA VAL A 7 -4.21 24.06 -27.70
C VAL A 7 -4.54 24.66 -26.33
N ARG A 8 -5.28 23.95 -25.48
CA ARG A 8 -5.46 24.30 -24.06
C ARG A 8 -5.52 23.05 -23.20
N SER A 9 -4.35 22.65 -22.67
CA SER A 9 -4.18 22.00 -21.36
C SER A 9 -2.71 21.53 -21.24
N VAL A 10 -1.80 22.48 -21.01
CA VAL A 10 -0.40 22.19 -20.68
C VAL A 10 -0.06 23.01 -19.44
N LEU A 11 -0.38 22.48 -18.26
CA LEU A 11 0.10 22.98 -16.97
C LEU A 11 -0.07 21.93 -15.85
N HIS A 12 0.07 20.64 -16.16
CA HIS A 12 0.30 19.64 -15.12
C HIS A 12 1.79 19.70 -14.73
N MET A 13 2.03 20.41 -13.63
CA MET A 13 3.29 20.46 -12.89
C MET A 13 3.83 19.05 -12.69
N VAL A 14 4.95 18.72 -13.36
CA VAL A 14 5.85 17.69 -12.84
C VAL A 14 6.56 18.36 -11.67
N ARG A 15 5.92 18.37 -10.50
CA ARG A 15 6.60 18.72 -9.26
C ARG A 15 7.53 17.56 -8.98
N ASN A 16 8.83 17.76 -9.23
CA ASN A 16 9.86 17.02 -8.52
C ASN A 16 9.55 17.19 -7.04
N TYR A 17 8.94 16.18 -6.42
CA TYR A 17 8.36 16.32 -5.09
C TYR A 17 9.47 16.43 -4.07
N CYS A 18 9.84 17.67 -3.77
CA CYS A 18 10.56 17.98 -2.55
C CYS A 18 9.50 17.97 -1.43
N LEU A 19 9.53 16.97 -0.56
CA LEU A 19 8.72 16.90 0.69
C LEU A 19 8.87 18.16 1.58
N LYS A 20 9.78 19.08 1.24
CA LYS A 20 10.08 20.34 1.93
C LYS A 20 8.88 21.25 2.23
N SER A 21 7.77 21.16 1.49
CA SER A 21 6.63 22.08 1.68
C SER A 21 5.57 21.61 2.69
N GLN A 22 5.54 20.35 3.11
CA GLN A 22 4.54 19.84 4.06
C GLN A 22 5.16 18.81 5.03
N LYS A 23 5.89 19.31 6.02
CA LYS A 23 6.63 18.46 6.98
C LYS A 23 5.74 17.48 7.76
N ASN A 24 4.44 17.76 7.91
CA ASN A 24 3.49 16.92 8.64
C ASN A 24 2.50 16.15 7.73
N ALA A 25 2.70 16.13 6.41
CA ALA A 25 1.84 15.32 5.54
C ALA A 25 1.92 13.83 5.90
N VAL A 26 0.81 13.12 5.85
CA VAL A 26 0.79 11.67 6.05
C VAL A 26 1.19 10.97 4.75
N VAL A 27 1.98 9.90 4.86
CA VAL A 27 2.39 9.07 3.73
C VAL A 27 2.10 7.60 4.00
N ILE A 28 1.77 6.87 2.94
CA ILE A 28 1.68 5.42 2.95
C ILE A 28 3.05 4.88 2.55
N ALA A 29 3.81 4.37 3.53
CA ALA A 29 5.17 3.88 3.32
C ALA A 29 5.19 2.52 2.63
N ALA A 30 4.27 1.63 2.99
CA ALA A 30 4.11 0.30 2.41
C ALA A 30 2.65 -0.16 2.58
N ALA A 31 2.23 -1.11 1.74
CA ALA A 31 0.92 -1.73 1.80
C ALA A 31 0.99 -3.18 1.26
N VAL A 32 0.27 -4.09 1.90
CA VAL A 32 0.23 -5.51 1.54
C VAL A 32 -1.07 -6.16 2.00
N ARG A 33 -1.54 -7.18 1.27
CA ARG A 33 -2.69 -8.01 1.62
C ARG A 33 -2.47 -9.48 1.32
N THR A 34 -3.31 -10.33 1.89
CA THR A 34 -3.38 -11.76 1.59
C THR A 34 -3.99 -12.01 0.21
N PRO A 35 -3.56 -13.07 -0.51
CA PRO A 35 -4.29 -13.56 -1.68
C PRO A 35 -5.68 -14.05 -1.29
N ASN A 36 -6.62 -13.92 -2.22
CA ASN A 36 -8.00 -14.37 -2.02
C ASN A 36 -8.12 -15.91 -1.93
N SER A 37 -7.13 -16.62 -2.46
CA SER A 37 -7.07 -18.09 -2.49
C SER A 37 -6.25 -18.69 -1.35
N LEU A 38 -5.98 -17.93 -0.29
CA LEU A 38 -5.22 -18.46 0.85
C LEU A 38 -6.12 -19.38 1.66
N GLU A 39 -6.07 -20.68 1.34
CA GLU A 39 -6.63 -21.75 2.16
C GLU A 39 -5.82 -21.89 3.45
N CYS A 40 -5.99 -20.94 4.37
CA CYS A 40 -5.44 -21.05 5.71
C CYS A 40 -6.40 -21.86 6.57
N GLY A 41 -5.93 -22.98 7.12
CA GLY A 41 -6.50 -23.59 8.33
C GLY A 41 -6.08 -22.85 9.60
N ASP A 42 -5.50 -21.66 9.46
CA ASP A 42 -4.86 -20.89 10.52
C ASP A 42 -5.82 -19.83 11.10
N GLU A 43 -5.70 -19.58 12.40
CA GLU A 43 -6.49 -18.59 13.15
C GLU A 43 -6.19 -17.15 12.66
N GLU A 44 -7.17 -16.23 12.74
CA GLU A 44 -7.02 -14.83 12.28
C GLU A 44 -5.79 -14.10 12.87
N ASP A 45 -5.39 -14.44 14.10
CA ASP A 45 -4.20 -13.89 14.75
C ASP A 45 -2.90 -14.23 13.99
N GLN A 46 -2.82 -15.43 13.40
CA GLN A 46 -1.67 -15.84 12.61
C GLN A 46 -1.63 -15.07 11.28
N LEU A 47 -2.78 -14.87 10.64
CA LEU A 47 -2.90 -14.05 9.44
C LEU A 47 -2.50 -12.59 9.72
N ALA A 48 -2.94 -12.02 10.85
CA ALA A 48 -2.50 -10.71 11.30
C ALA A 48 -0.97 -10.67 11.45
N GLY A 49 -0.38 -11.64 12.15
CA GLY A 49 1.06 -11.72 12.34
C GLY A 49 1.83 -11.78 11.03
N MET A 50 1.36 -12.58 10.07
CA MET A 50 1.98 -12.71 8.75
C MET A 50 1.95 -11.41 7.95
N VAL A 51 0.78 -10.77 7.85
CA VAL A 51 0.63 -9.54 7.04
C VAL A 51 1.43 -8.38 7.65
N ILE A 52 1.50 -8.30 8.98
CA ILE A 52 2.31 -7.32 9.71
C ILE A 52 3.80 -7.57 9.46
N ASP A 53 4.27 -8.82 9.54
CA ASP A 53 5.67 -9.16 9.34
C ASP A 53 6.15 -8.80 7.93
N GLU A 54 5.35 -9.18 6.93
CA GLU A 54 5.58 -8.83 5.53
C GLU A 54 5.60 -7.31 5.33
N LEU A 55 4.62 -6.59 5.88
CA LEU A 55 4.56 -5.13 5.78
C LEU A 55 5.81 -4.47 6.36
N VAL A 56 6.24 -4.88 7.56
CA VAL A 56 7.44 -4.37 8.23
C VAL A 56 8.67 -4.58 7.35
N LYS A 57 8.83 -5.76 6.74
CA LYS A 57 9.92 -6.05 5.81
C LYS A 57 9.89 -5.12 4.59
N ARG A 58 8.70 -4.87 4.01
CA ARG A 58 8.52 -3.97 2.85
C ARG A 58 8.93 -2.53 3.13
N THR A 59 8.85 -2.07 4.37
CA THR A 59 9.32 -0.72 4.74
C THR A 59 10.84 -0.63 4.83
N SER A 60 11.55 -1.74 5.01
CA SER A 60 13.00 -1.82 5.32
C SER A 60 13.45 -1.11 6.61
N VAL A 61 12.49 -0.73 7.46
CA VAL A 61 12.70 0.07 8.66
C VAL A 61 12.89 -0.84 9.89
N PRO A 62 13.74 -0.45 10.86
CA PRO A 62 13.88 -1.19 12.11
C PRO A 62 12.56 -1.34 12.86
N ARG A 63 12.32 -2.52 13.42
CA ARG A 63 11.09 -2.86 14.15
C ARG A 63 10.78 -1.93 15.34
N ASP A 64 11.82 -1.34 15.93
CA ASP A 64 11.70 -0.41 17.07
C ASP A 64 11.16 0.98 16.66
N GLU A 65 11.06 1.29 15.37
CA GLU A 65 10.47 2.56 14.90
C GLU A 65 8.94 2.54 15.00
N PHE A 66 8.31 1.36 14.92
CA PHE A 66 6.85 1.22 15.01
C PHE A 66 6.37 1.45 16.45
N LYS A 67 5.48 2.43 16.62
CA LYS A 67 4.97 2.86 17.94
C LYS A 67 3.56 2.40 18.22
N LYS A 68 2.76 2.21 17.17
CA LYS A 68 1.35 1.82 17.28
C LYS A 68 0.99 0.77 16.24
N LEU A 69 0.25 -0.24 16.68
CA LEU A 69 -0.30 -1.29 15.85
C LEU A 69 -1.81 -1.32 16.10
N ILE A 70 -2.58 -0.93 15.09
CA ILE A 70 -4.03 -0.88 15.14
C ILE A 70 -4.55 -1.97 14.20
N ILE A 71 -5.25 -2.97 14.73
CA ILE A 71 -5.92 -4.01 13.93
C ILE A 71 -7.43 -3.88 14.06
N CYS A 72 -8.13 -3.74 12.94
CA CYS A 72 -9.58 -3.85 12.93
C CYS A 72 -10.02 -5.25 12.51
N THR A 73 -10.79 -5.91 13.35
CA THR A 73 -11.22 -7.29 13.16
C THR A 73 -12.74 -7.42 13.27
N SER A 74 -13.30 -8.41 12.57
CA SER A 74 -14.69 -8.87 12.78
C SER A 74 -14.81 -9.97 13.84
N SER A 75 -13.69 -10.51 14.32
CA SER A 75 -13.63 -11.66 15.22
C SER A 75 -13.39 -11.23 16.67
N GLU A 76 -13.83 -12.07 17.61
CA GLU A 76 -13.52 -11.92 19.03
C GLU A 76 -12.16 -12.52 19.41
N ILE A 77 -11.61 -13.37 18.54
CA ILE A 77 -10.35 -14.09 18.74
C ILE A 77 -9.20 -13.08 18.84
N VAL A 78 -9.15 -12.14 17.89
CA VAL A 78 -8.14 -11.08 17.83
C VAL A 78 -8.49 -10.01 18.87
N ASN A 79 -7.72 -9.95 19.96
CA ASN A 79 -7.88 -8.97 21.03
C ASN A 79 -6.54 -8.31 21.38
N ASN A 80 -6.56 -7.31 22.27
CA ASN A 80 -5.36 -6.56 22.62
C ASN A 80 -4.23 -7.46 23.16
N ASP A 81 -4.54 -8.53 23.89
CA ASP A 81 -3.55 -9.42 24.49
C ASP A 81 -2.94 -10.37 23.46
N SER A 82 -3.78 -10.94 22.57
CA SER A 82 -3.31 -11.76 21.45
C SER A 82 -2.43 -10.93 20.52
N LEU A 83 -2.87 -9.72 20.16
CA LEU A 83 -2.14 -8.82 19.29
C LEU A 83 -0.84 -8.32 19.93
N SER A 84 -0.84 -8.05 21.24
CA SER A 84 0.39 -7.71 21.98
C SER A 84 1.39 -8.86 21.96
N SER A 85 0.90 -10.10 22.04
CA SER A 85 1.73 -11.31 21.95
C SER A 85 2.31 -11.47 20.54
N VAL A 86 1.50 -11.26 19.50
CA VAL A 86 1.94 -11.22 18.10
C VAL A 86 3.00 -10.13 17.89
N ALA A 87 2.76 -8.91 18.36
CA ALA A 87 3.71 -7.80 18.25
C ALA A 87 5.05 -8.12 18.92
N LYS A 88 5.03 -8.73 20.12
CA LYS A 88 6.24 -9.18 20.82
C LYS A 88 6.98 -10.27 20.05
N ALA A 89 6.27 -11.28 19.53
CA ALA A 89 6.84 -12.36 18.73
C ALA A 89 7.50 -11.84 17.45
N LEU A 90 6.90 -10.81 16.84
CA LEU A 90 7.45 -10.11 15.68
C LEU A 90 8.58 -9.14 16.04
N GLY A 91 8.92 -8.96 17.31
CA GLY A 91 9.99 -8.07 17.76
C GLY A 91 9.63 -6.57 17.75
N LEU A 92 8.34 -6.22 17.72
CA LEU A 92 7.81 -4.85 17.81
C LEU A 92 7.73 -4.39 19.28
N LYS A 93 8.88 -4.35 19.98
CA LYS A 93 8.94 -4.22 21.45
C LYS A 93 8.36 -2.92 22.00
N SER A 94 8.48 -1.83 21.25
CA SER A 94 7.96 -0.50 21.63
C SER A 94 6.55 -0.20 21.14
N CYS A 95 5.90 -1.18 20.52
CA CYS A 95 4.64 -0.97 19.82
C CYS A 95 3.45 -1.20 20.75
N GLN A 96 2.57 -0.19 20.86
CA GLN A 96 1.29 -0.32 21.55
C GLN A 96 0.27 -0.95 20.59
N ALA A 97 -0.27 -2.10 20.98
CA ALA A 97 -1.27 -2.82 20.21
C ALA A 97 -2.70 -2.38 20.61
N HIS A 98 -3.53 -2.09 19.61
CA HIS A 98 -4.93 -1.74 19.76
C HIS A 98 -5.77 -2.56 18.79
N THR A 99 -6.77 -3.25 19.31
CA THR A 99 -7.79 -3.94 18.51
C THR A 99 -9.08 -3.14 18.49
N ILE A 100 -9.63 -2.94 17.30
CA ILE A 100 -10.93 -2.32 17.10
C ILE A 100 -11.87 -3.37 16.50
N ARG A 101 -12.99 -3.62 17.17
CA ARG A 101 -14.02 -4.50 16.64
C ARG A 101 -14.85 -3.72 15.62
N ASN A 102 -14.90 -4.21 14.39
CA ASN A 102 -15.70 -3.60 13.34
C ASN A 102 -16.24 -4.66 12.37
N ALA A 103 -17.55 -4.64 12.16
CA ALA A 103 -18.24 -5.53 11.22
C ALA A 103 -18.32 -4.95 9.79
N ALA A 104 -17.96 -3.68 9.61
CA ALA A 104 -18.02 -2.94 8.35
C ALA A 104 -16.63 -2.46 7.92
N CYS A 105 -16.57 -1.54 6.94
CA CYS A 105 -15.33 -0.94 6.47
C CYS A 105 -14.60 -0.31 7.67
N SER A 106 -13.34 -0.68 7.91
CA SER A 106 -12.52 -0.36 9.09
C SER A 106 -12.17 1.13 9.31
N VAL A 107 -13.14 2.02 9.10
CA VAL A 107 -13.00 3.47 9.13
C VAL A 107 -12.44 3.98 10.46
N SER A 108 -12.93 3.46 11.59
CA SER A 108 -12.47 3.89 12.93
C SER A 108 -10.97 3.67 13.15
N GLY A 109 -10.38 2.60 12.61
CA GLY A 109 -8.94 2.36 12.72
C GLY A 109 -8.13 3.31 11.86
N LEU A 110 -8.63 3.65 10.67
CA LEU A 110 -8.01 4.63 9.80
C LEU A 110 -8.05 6.03 10.43
N GLU A 111 -9.20 6.46 10.92
CA GLU A 111 -9.36 7.73 11.63
C GLU A 111 -8.40 7.82 12.82
N MET A 112 -8.40 6.83 13.71
CA MET A 112 -7.48 6.79 14.85
C MET A 112 -6.01 6.89 14.40
N SER A 113 -5.66 6.26 13.29
CA SER A 113 -4.31 6.34 12.72
C SER A 113 -3.98 7.76 12.23
N LEU A 114 -4.88 8.38 11.49
CA LEU A 114 -4.69 9.70 10.91
C LEU A 114 -4.62 10.79 12.01
N GLU A 115 -5.48 10.73 13.02
CA GLU A 115 -5.45 11.65 14.15
C GLU A 115 -4.15 11.56 14.96
N CYS A 116 -3.68 10.34 15.23
CA CYS A 116 -2.41 10.13 15.94
C CYS A 116 -1.22 10.74 15.17
N LEU A 117 -1.22 10.60 13.84
CA LEU A 117 -0.16 11.16 12.99
C LEU A 117 -0.26 12.69 12.88
N GLN A 118 -1.47 13.26 12.83
CA GLN A 118 -1.67 14.71 12.80
C GLN A 118 -1.15 15.39 14.08
N LYS A 119 -1.29 14.73 15.23
CA LYS A 119 -0.80 15.23 16.53
C LYS A 119 0.70 14.98 16.75
N ASP A 120 1.41 14.36 15.79
CA ASP A 120 2.80 13.88 15.90
C ASP A 120 3.00 12.96 17.15
N GLU A 121 1.93 12.31 17.61
CA GLU A 121 1.94 11.46 18.82
C GLU A 121 2.56 10.09 18.57
N ALA A 122 2.57 9.64 17.31
CA ALA A 122 3.18 8.40 16.89
C ALA A 122 3.94 8.62 15.59
N GLY A 123 5.25 8.31 15.54
CA GLY A 123 6.02 8.44 14.30
C GLY A 123 5.61 7.43 13.22
N TRP A 124 5.26 6.21 13.63
CA TRP A 124 4.87 5.10 12.73
C TRP A 124 3.69 4.34 13.29
N ILE A 125 2.71 4.11 12.43
CA ILE A 125 1.50 3.35 12.72
C ILE A 125 1.36 2.24 11.70
N ILE A 126 1.14 1.03 12.17
CA ILE A 126 0.65 -0.08 11.37
C ILE A 126 -0.86 -0.11 11.53
N LEU A 127 -1.58 0.14 10.45
CA LEU A 127 -3.01 -0.13 10.36
C LEU A 127 -3.18 -1.46 9.64
N GLY A 128 -3.86 -2.40 10.25
CA GLY A 128 -4.20 -3.67 9.60
C GLY A 128 -5.64 -4.06 9.83
N ASP A 129 -6.09 -5.00 9.02
CA ASP A 129 -7.43 -5.55 9.02
C ASP A 129 -7.37 -7.06 8.92
N THR A 130 -8.21 -7.74 9.70
CA THR A 130 -8.56 -9.16 9.49
C THR A 130 -10.07 -9.29 9.35
N ARG A 131 -10.50 -10.19 8.46
CA ARG A 131 -11.92 -10.55 8.29
C ARG A 131 -12.02 -12.03 8.07
N ALA A 132 -12.83 -12.72 8.89
CA ALA A 132 -13.14 -14.14 8.71
C ALA A 132 -13.75 -14.44 7.34
N ASN A 133 -14.60 -13.52 6.86
CA ASN A 133 -15.48 -13.79 5.73
C ASN A 133 -15.35 -12.72 4.64
N ILE A 134 -14.33 -12.82 3.80
CA ILE A 134 -14.28 -12.02 2.57
C ILE A 134 -14.68 -12.88 1.37
N LYS A 135 -15.81 -12.54 0.76
CA LYS A 135 -16.24 -13.03 -0.55
C LYS A 135 -15.68 -12.06 -1.60
N HIS A 136 -14.53 -12.39 -2.16
CA HIS A 136 -13.99 -11.61 -3.27
C HIS A 136 -14.63 -12.05 -4.59
N GLU A 137 -15.03 -11.08 -5.41
CA GLU A 137 -15.41 -11.32 -6.80
C GLU A 137 -14.15 -11.66 -7.62
N GLU A 138 -14.20 -12.69 -8.47
CA GLU A 138 -13.07 -13.19 -9.26
C GLU A 138 -12.54 -12.20 -10.33
N LYS A 139 -13.07 -10.97 -10.39
CA LYS A 139 -12.85 -10.00 -11.48
C LYS A 139 -11.90 -8.86 -11.15
N ASP A 140 -11.34 -8.78 -9.94
CA ASP A 140 -10.34 -7.75 -9.66
C ASP A 140 -9.02 -8.08 -10.35
N ASP A 141 -8.45 -7.12 -11.09
CA ASP A 141 -7.10 -7.20 -11.65
C ASP A 141 -6.08 -7.36 -10.50
N ILE A 142 -5.74 -8.60 -10.15
CA ILE A 142 -4.84 -8.88 -9.04
C ILE A 142 -3.43 -8.36 -9.37
N LEU A 143 -3.03 -7.29 -8.71
CA LEU A 143 -1.66 -6.79 -8.78
C LEU A 143 -0.75 -7.60 -7.85
N HIS A 144 0.22 -8.30 -8.42
CA HIS A 144 1.17 -9.09 -7.64
C HIS A 144 1.97 -8.27 -6.61
N SER A 145 2.10 -6.95 -6.80
CA SER A 145 2.77 -6.07 -5.82
C SER A 145 1.97 -5.87 -4.53
N GLU A 146 0.65 -6.11 -4.56
CA GLU A 146 -0.22 -6.01 -3.38
C GLU A 146 -0.12 -7.23 -2.48
N LEU A 147 0.15 -8.39 -3.06
CA LEU A 147 0.01 -9.67 -2.36
C LEU A 147 1.25 -9.99 -1.54
N LEU A 148 1.05 -10.57 -0.35
CA LEU A 148 2.15 -11.16 0.42
C LEU A 148 2.84 -12.27 -0.37
N THR A 149 4.15 -12.39 -0.19
CA THR A 149 4.92 -13.45 -0.84
C THR A 149 4.62 -14.78 -0.15
N ALA A 150 3.89 -15.67 -0.80
CA ALA A 150 3.56 -16.98 -0.23
C ALA A 150 4.85 -17.80 -0.05
N ASN A 151 5.30 -17.91 1.19
CA ASN A 151 6.45 -18.75 1.55
C ASN A 151 6.18 -20.23 1.25
N ASN A 152 7.22 -21.05 1.06
CA ASN A 152 7.11 -22.50 0.87
C ASN A 152 6.41 -23.25 2.03
N LEU A 153 6.12 -22.58 3.16
CA LEU A 153 5.24 -23.08 4.22
C LEU A 153 3.81 -23.38 3.71
N PHE A 154 3.35 -22.68 2.66
CA PHE A 154 2.03 -22.87 2.03
C PHE A 154 2.00 -24.00 1.00
N ARG A 155 3.16 -24.53 0.58
CA ARG A 155 3.19 -25.59 -0.47
C ARG A 155 2.90 -26.98 0.09
N LYS A 156 3.12 -27.21 1.39
CA LYS A 156 2.81 -28.49 2.06
C LYS A 156 1.32 -28.73 2.29
N ALA A 157 0.47 -27.71 2.19
CA ALA A 157 -0.99 -27.86 2.26
C ALA A 157 -1.61 -28.26 0.91
N ARG A 158 -1.04 -27.81 -0.23
CA ARG A 158 -1.57 -28.15 -1.57
C ARG A 158 -1.48 -29.64 -1.94
N ASP A 159 -0.54 -30.39 -1.37
CA ASP A 159 -0.42 -31.83 -1.63
C ASP A 159 -1.39 -32.68 -0.80
N LYS A 160 -2.15 -32.07 0.11
CA LYS A 160 -3.25 -32.72 0.84
C LYS A 160 -4.51 -31.88 0.70
N VAL A 161 -5.24 -32.15 -0.38
CA VAL A 161 -6.72 -32.12 -0.53
C VAL A 161 -7.04 -31.74 -1.97
N LYS A 162 -7.21 -32.76 -2.81
CA LYS A 162 -8.18 -32.69 -3.89
C LYS A 162 -9.57 -32.73 -3.24
N LYS A 163 -10.26 -31.60 -3.17
CA LYS A 163 -11.73 -31.53 -3.25
C LYS A 163 -12.17 -30.09 -3.41
N GLU A 164 -12.60 -29.78 -4.62
CA GLU A 164 -13.33 -28.56 -4.96
C GLU A 164 -14.60 -28.43 -4.12
N SER A 165 -14.86 -27.23 -3.63
CA SER A 165 -16.21 -26.71 -3.43
C SER A 165 -16.22 -25.22 -3.80
N PRO A 166 -17.27 -24.68 -4.48
CA PRO A 166 -17.18 -23.42 -5.21
C PRO A 166 -17.59 -22.18 -4.39
N SER A 167 -17.52 -22.24 -3.05
CA SER A 167 -17.89 -21.09 -2.21
C SER A 167 -17.11 -21.04 -0.89
N ALA A 168 -15.82 -21.35 -0.93
CA ALA A 168 -14.96 -21.26 0.24
C ALA A 168 -14.84 -19.79 0.68
N VAL A 169 -15.51 -19.46 1.79
CA VAL A 169 -15.33 -18.20 2.50
C VAL A 169 -13.93 -18.24 3.11
N CYS A 170 -13.04 -17.39 2.64
CA CYS A 170 -11.65 -17.35 3.10
C CYS A 170 -11.44 -16.15 4.04
N PRO A 171 -10.68 -16.34 5.13
CA PRO A 171 -10.25 -15.22 5.93
C PRO A 171 -9.25 -14.37 5.12
N GLY A 172 -9.43 -13.05 5.16
CA GLY A 172 -8.56 -12.09 4.47
C GLY A 172 -7.91 -11.13 5.45
N ALA A 173 -6.67 -10.75 5.16
CA ALA A 173 -5.94 -9.75 5.94
C ALA A 173 -5.21 -8.75 5.04
N ALA A 174 -5.18 -7.49 5.46
CA ALA A 174 -4.44 -6.43 4.80
C ALA A 174 -3.79 -5.51 5.82
N ALA A 175 -2.67 -4.90 5.47
CA ALA A 175 -2.00 -3.94 6.33
C ALA A 175 -1.32 -2.83 5.53
N VAL A 176 -1.33 -1.63 6.11
CA VAL A 176 -0.76 -0.39 5.57
C VAL A 176 0.11 0.24 6.64
N ALA A 177 1.31 0.67 6.25
CA ALA A 177 2.23 1.39 7.10
C ALA A 177 2.08 2.90 6.85
N LEU A 178 1.64 3.63 7.86
CA LEU A 178 1.42 5.07 7.82
C LEU A 178 2.46 5.79 8.68
N THR A 179 2.98 6.90 8.16
CA THR A 179 3.95 7.75 8.86
C THR A 179 3.86 9.19 8.35
N THR A 180 4.59 10.12 8.97
CA THR A 180 4.69 11.51 8.52
C THR A 180 5.80 11.68 7.47
N ALA A 181 5.63 12.65 6.58
CA ALA A 181 6.61 13.09 5.59
C ALA A 181 7.99 13.37 6.22
N LYS A 182 8.01 14.06 7.36
CA LYS A 182 9.21 14.31 8.18
C LYS A 182 9.89 13.01 8.62
N THR A 183 9.12 12.03 9.07
CA THR A 183 9.68 10.74 9.48
C THR A 183 10.19 9.94 8.29
N ALA A 184 9.46 9.97 7.17
CA ALA A 184 9.89 9.36 5.93
C ALA A 184 11.21 9.96 5.41
N GLU A 185 11.37 11.29 5.47
CA GLU A 185 12.61 11.97 5.10
C GLU A 185 13.77 11.60 6.05
N ARG A 186 13.54 11.62 7.38
CA ARG A 186 14.54 11.20 8.38
C ARG A 186 15.07 9.79 8.12
N LEU A 187 14.19 8.88 7.73
CA LEU A 187 14.50 7.48 7.47
C LEU A 187 14.86 7.18 6.00
N GLN A 188 14.90 8.21 5.15
CA GLN A 188 15.21 8.10 3.73
C GLN A 188 14.32 7.09 2.99
N LEU A 189 13.03 7.09 3.33
CA LEU A 189 12.05 6.20 2.73
C LEU A 189 11.64 6.67 1.34
N GLN A 190 11.08 5.75 0.59
CA GLN A 190 10.43 6.01 -0.69
C GLN A 190 8.98 5.52 -0.56
N PRO A 191 8.06 6.34 -0.02
CA PRO A 191 6.69 5.91 0.23
C PRO A 191 5.96 5.57 -1.08
N LEU A 192 4.84 4.86 -0.98
CA LEU A 192 3.99 4.51 -2.11
C LEU A 192 3.08 5.67 -2.52
N ALA A 193 2.55 6.41 -1.56
CA ALA A 193 1.62 7.52 -1.79
C ALA A 193 1.70 8.58 -0.68
N VAL A 194 1.32 9.82 -1.00
CA VAL A 194 1.09 10.89 -0.03
C VAL A 194 -0.42 11.09 0.13
N VAL A 195 -0.88 11.22 1.37
CA VAL A 195 -2.22 11.70 1.67
C VAL A 195 -2.22 13.21 1.46
N ARG A 196 -2.86 13.67 0.39
CA ARG A 196 -2.95 15.10 0.07
C ARG A 196 -3.89 15.80 1.02
N GLU A 197 -5.07 15.23 1.12
CA GLU A 197 -6.22 15.75 1.84
C GLU A 197 -7.01 14.59 2.38
N PHE A 198 -7.57 14.80 3.57
CA PHE A 198 -8.60 13.92 4.07
C PHE A 198 -9.56 14.71 4.94
N PHE A 199 -10.81 14.27 4.93
CA PHE A 199 -11.89 14.84 5.73
C PHE A 199 -12.65 13.72 6.40
N MET A 200 -13.14 14.01 7.60
CA MET A 200 -13.93 13.11 8.41
C MET A 200 -15.17 13.88 8.80
N GLU A 201 -16.32 13.45 8.29
CA GLU A 201 -17.59 14.13 8.52
C GLU A 201 -18.60 13.12 9.05
N GLN A 202 -19.42 13.55 10.01
CA GLN A 202 -20.60 12.78 10.44
C GLN A 202 -21.80 12.99 9.52
N ASP A 203 -21.76 14.03 8.69
CA ASP A 203 -22.86 14.42 7.83
C ASP A 203 -22.47 14.31 6.35
N ASN A 204 -23.23 13.48 5.64
CA ASN A 204 -23.09 13.21 4.22
C ASN A 204 -23.23 14.49 3.38
N GLU A 205 -24.09 15.44 3.76
CA GLU A 205 -24.26 16.69 3.00
C GLU A 205 -23.01 17.57 3.09
N HIS A 206 -22.38 17.64 4.26
CA HIS A 206 -21.13 18.36 4.45
C HIS A 206 -19.97 17.70 3.71
N ALA A 207 -19.90 16.36 3.72
CA ALA A 207 -18.91 15.60 2.94
C ALA A 207 -19.04 15.89 1.44
N ILE A 208 -20.26 15.92 0.91
CA ILE A 208 -20.50 16.23 -0.50
C ILE A 208 -20.28 17.71 -0.81
N PHE A 209 -20.67 18.63 0.07
CA PHE A 209 -20.40 20.04 -0.10
C PHE A 209 -18.90 20.32 -0.19
N ARG A 210 -18.07 19.61 0.60
CA ARG A 210 -16.60 19.71 0.51
C ARG A 210 -16.06 19.15 -0.81
N LEU A 211 -16.65 18.08 -1.35
CA LEU A 211 -16.32 17.58 -2.69
C LEU A 211 -16.65 18.60 -3.78
N ALA A 212 -17.80 19.28 -3.67
CA ALA A 212 -18.27 20.26 -4.66
C ALA A 212 -17.64 21.65 -4.48
N GLY A 213 -17.21 21.98 -3.26
CA GLY A 213 -16.62 23.26 -2.87
C GLY A 213 -15.19 23.37 -3.36
N SER A 214 -14.95 24.22 -4.35
CA SER A 214 -13.69 24.32 -5.08
C SER A 214 -12.48 24.79 -4.24
N GLN A 215 -11.82 23.94 -3.44
CA GLN A 215 -10.43 24.10 -2.95
C GLN A 215 -9.86 22.76 -2.45
N PRO A 216 -8.54 22.50 -2.55
CA PRO A 216 -7.53 22.83 -3.56
C PRO A 216 -7.48 21.84 -4.75
N ILE A 217 -7.94 20.59 -4.58
CA ILE A 217 -7.95 19.55 -5.62
C ILE A 217 -9.32 19.53 -6.31
N GLN A 218 -9.34 19.66 -7.64
CA GLN A 218 -10.60 19.56 -8.39
C GLN A 218 -10.98 18.09 -8.59
N LEU A 219 -12.27 17.79 -8.58
CA LEU A 219 -12.78 16.43 -8.82
C LEU A 219 -12.31 15.87 -10.18
N THR A 220 -12.09 16.76 -11.16
CA THR A 220 -11.57 16.44 -12.50
C THR A 220 -10.10 16.02 -12.52
N ASP A 221 -9.34 16.33 -11.46
CA ASP A 221 -7.92 15.97 -11.37
C ASP A 221 -7.73 14.53 -10.87
N VAL A 222 -8.79 13.92 -10.33
CA VAL A 222 -8.77 12.56 -9.78
C VAL A 222 -8.90 11.54 -10.91
N HIS A 223 -7.90 10.66 -11.01
CA HIS A 223 -7.83 9.59 -12.01
C HIS A 223 -8.82 8.47 -11.72
N SER A 224 -8.83 7.96 -10.48
CA SER A 224 -9.68 6.83 -10.07
C SER A 224 -10.39 7.11 -8.75
N TRP A 225 -11.63 6.62 -8.67
CA TRP A 225 -12.51 6.79 -7.51
C TRP A 225 -12.88 5.43 -6.94
N GLU A 226 -12.61 5.26 -5.64
CA GLU A 226 -12.80 4.02 -4.91
C GLU A 226 -13.83 4.26 -3.79
N LEU A 227 -15.06 3.78 -4.00
CA LEU A 227 -16.21 4.15 -3.18
C LEU A 227 -16.73 2.96 -2.35
N VAL A 228 -16.76 3.12 -1.04
CA VAL A 228 -17.42 2.23 -0.08
C VAL A 228 -18.53 3.02 0.60
N ILE A 229 -19.64 3.17 -0.12
CA ILE A 229 -20.76 4.04 0.29
C ILE A 229 -22.08 3.31 0.19
N ASN A 230 -23.04 3.70 1.03
CA ASN A 230 -24.39 3.18 0.96
C ASN A 230 -25.12 3.67 -0.32
N LYS A 231 -26.30 3.10 -0.59
CA LYS A 231 -27.09 3.43 -1.79
C LYS A 231 -27.60 4.87 -1.81
N GLU A 232 -27.75 5.51 -0.65
CA GLU A 232 -28.30 6.86 -0.54
C GLU A 232 -27.25 7.91 -0.90
N LEU A 233 -26.07 7.83 -0.28
CA LEU A 233 -24.93 8.67 -0.60
C LEU A 233 -24.52 8.53 -2.08
N LYS A 234 -24.62 7.32 -2.64
CA LYS A 234 -24.38 7.07 -4.07
C LYS A 234 -25.32 7.86 -4.98
N LYS A 235 -26.62 7.96 -4.64
CA LYS A 235 -27.58 8.74 -5.42
C LYS A 235 -27.26 10.24 -5.34
N GLN A 236 -26.93 10.73 -4.14
CA GLN A 236 -26.58 12.13 -3.91
C GLN A 236 -25.31 12.54 -4.66
N LEU A 237 -24.25 11.71 -4.64
CA LEU A 237 -23.04 11.95 -5.44
C LEU A 237 -23.35 11.96 -6.94
N GLY A 238 -24.18 11.02 -7.41
CA GLY A 238 -24.55 10.92 -8.82
C GLY A 238 -25.36 12.12 -9.34
N SER A 239 -26.10 12.82 -8.47
CA SER A 239 -26.81 14.05 -8.85
C SER A 239 -25.96 15.32 -8.76
N LEU A 240 -24.89 15.31 -7.95
CA LEU A 240 -24.07 16.49 -7.65
C LEU A 240 -22.79 16.58 -8.46
N VAL A 241 -22.29 15.45 -8.96
CA VAL A 241 -21.03 15.39 -9.69
C VAL A 241 -21.26 14.71 -11.04
N GLU A 242 -21.17 15.47 -12.14
CA GLU A 242 -20.85 14.89 -13.45
C GLU A 242 -19.42 14.35 -13.37
N LEU A 243 -19.28 13.15 -12.79
CA LEU A 243 -18.01 12.43 -12.68
C LEU A 243 -17.57 12.08 -14.10
N ASN A 244 -16.86 13.01 -14.75
CA ASN A 244 -16.13 12.75 -15.99
C ASN A 244 -14.87 11.96 -15.61
N VAL A 245 -15.07 10.70 -15.24
CA VAL A 245 -14.07 9.89 -14.54
C VAL A 245 -13.78 8.64 -15.36
N ASN A 246 -12.51 8.42 -15.65
CA ASN A 246 -12.06 7.25 -16.41
C ASN A 246 -12.31 5.94 -15.66
N GLU A 247 -12.29 5.91 -14.32
CA GLU A 247 -12.57 4.72 -13.50
C GLU A 247 -13.24 5.04 -12.14
N VAL A 248 -14.55 4.74 -11.99
CA VAL A 248 -15.25 4.72 -10.69
C VAL A 248 -15.55 3.29 -10.30
N ARG A 249 -15.07 2.85 -9.13
CA ARG A 249 -15.35 1.53 -8.55
C ARG A 249 -16.18 1.68 -7.27
N THR A 250 -17.20 0.85 -7.11
CA THR A 250 -18.01 0.78 -5.89
C THR A 250 -17.83 -0.59 -5.25
N HIS A 251 -17.64 -0.63 -3.94
CA HIS A 251 -17.39 -1.83 -3.17
C HIS A 251 -18.41 -2.00 -2.04
N ASP A 252 -18.65 -3.25 -1.63
CA ASP A 252 -19.47 -3.55 -0.45
C ASP A 252 -18.64 -3.38 0.83
N SER A 253 -19.12 -2.53 1.73
CA SER A 253 -18.54 -2.28 3.07
C SER A 253 -18.29 -3.53 3.92
N ARG A 254 -18.96 -4.66 3.63
CA ARG A 254 -18.75 -5.94 4.32
C ARG A 254 -17.67 -6.80 3.66
N GLN A 255 -17.36 -6.54 2.39
CA GLN A 255 -16.40 -7.32 1.59
C GLN A 255 -15.05 -6.60 1.43
N ILE A 256 -14.97 -5.30 1.68
CA ILE A 256 -13.72 -4.57 1.63
C ILE A 256 -13.49 -3.77 2.91
N THR A 257 -12.27 -3.85 3.42
CA THR A 257 -11.83 -3.04 4.57
C THR A 257 -11.01 -1.86 4.11
N ALA A 258 -10.78 -0.89 5.01
CA ALA A 258 -9.96 0.27 4.71
C ALA A 258 -8.55 -0.13 4.24
N SER A 259 -7.87 -1.05 4.93
CA SER A 259 -6.51 -1.48 4.55
C SER A 259 -6.49 -2.21 3.20
N HIS A 260 -7.52 -3.00 2.88
CA HIS A 260 -7.63 -3.64 1.56
C HIS A 260 -7.79 -2.60 0.45
N LEU A 261 -8.71 -1.66 0.63
CA LEU A 261 -9.00 -0.61 -0.33
C LEU A 261 -7.78 0.30 -0.56
N LEU A 262 -7.11 0.71 0.52
CA LEU A 262 -5.91 1.53 0.45
C LEU A 262 -4.75 0.77 -0.21
N THR A 263 -4.59 -0.52 0.08
CA THR A 263 -3.58 -1.36 -0.57
C THR A 263 -3.82 -1.41 -2.08
N HIS A 264 -5.05 -1.72 -2.51
CA HIS A 264 -5.42 -1.73 -3.93
C HIS A 264 -5.16 -0.37 -4.58
N THR A 265 -5.72 0.70 -3.99
CA THR A 265 -5.63 2.06 -4.53
C THR A 265 -4.18 2.50 -4.74
N VAL A 266 -3.30 2.32 -3.75
CA VAL A 266 -1.92 2.79 -3.88
C VAL A 266 -1.10 1.95 -4.86
N HIS A 267 -1.46 0.70 -5.13
CA HIS A 267 -0.73 -0.13 -6.10
C HIS A 267 -1.27 0.04 -7.52
N ALA A 268 -2.59 0.20 -7.69
CA ALA A 268 -3.24 0.38 -8.98
C ALA A 268 -3.10 1.80 -9.57
N LEU A 269 -2.92 2.82 -8.72
CA LEU A 269 -2.78 4.20 -9.21
C LEU A 269 -1.55 4.38 -10.12
N PRO A 270 -1.72 4.96 -11.32
CA PRO A 270 -0.60 5.40 -12.13
C PRO A 270 0.33 6.36 -11.38
N ALA A 271 1.62 6.29 -11.69
CA ALA A 271 2.61 7.12 -11.02
C ALA A 271 2.36 8.62 -11.25
N GLY A 272 2.21 9.39 -10.16
CA GLY A 272 1.91 10.82 -10.18
C GLY A 272 0.43 11.19 -10.36
N SER A 273 -0.49 10.22 -10.46
CA SER A 273 -1.93 10.52 -10.49
C SER A 273 -2.54 10.61 -9.09
N LEU A 274 -3.71 11.22 -9.03
CA LEU A 274 -4.54 11.30 -7.83
C LEU A 274 -5.59 10.20 -7.83
N GLY A 275 -5.80 9.55 -6.69
CA GLY A 275 -6.94 8.67 -6.44
C GLY A 275 -7.74 9.18 -5.26
N CYS A 276 -9.06 9.06 -5.34
CA CYS A 276 -9.96 9.44 -4.25
C CYS A 276 -10.60 8.19 -3.66
N VAL A 277 -10.59 8.10 -2.34
CA VAL A 277 -11.19 7.02 -1.56
C VAL A 277 -12.28 7.62 -0.68
N ILE A 278 -13.49 7.07 -0.76
CA ILE A 278 -14.60 7.46 0.11
C ILE A 278 -15.09 6.22 0.85
N MET A 279 -15.09 6.26 2.17
CA MET A 279 -15.50 5.15 3.02
C MET A 279 -16.52 5.61 4.05
N GLU A 280 -17.68 4.97 4.05
CA GLU A 280 -18.73 5.17 5.04
C GLU A 280 -18.63 4.10 6.14
N ALA A 281 -18.70 4.56 7.40
CA ALA A 281 -18.80 3.72 8.58
C ALA A 281 -20.27 3.40 8.89
N SER A 282 -20.51 2.35 9.67
CA SER A 282 -21.86 1.94 10.06
C SER A 282 -22.60 2.94 10.95
N ASP A 283 -21.88 3.88 11.55
CA ASP A 283 -22.42 4.95 12.41
C ASP A 283 -22.70 6.25 11.64
N GLY A 284 -22.62 6.23 10.31
CA GLY A 284 -22.88 7.38 9.44
C GLY A 284 -21.69 8.28 9.19
N ARG A 285 -20.53 8.04 9.82
CA ARG A 285 -19.31 8.78 9.51
C ARG A 285 -18.79 8.44 8.13
N CYS A 286 -18.31 9.45 7.41
CA CYS A 286 -17.69 9.32 6.12
C CYS A 286 -16.26 9.83 6.17
N VAL A 287 -15.33 9.03 5.66
CA VAL A 287 -13.94 9.45 5.42
C VAL A 287 -13.73 9.62 3.93
N LEU A 288 -13.33 10.83 3.55
CA LEU A 288 -12.85 11.15 2.22
C LEU A 288 -11.34 11.29 2.30
N MET A 289 -10.61 10.61 1.42
CA MET A 289 -9.16 10.73 1.34
C MET A 289 -8.68 10.81 -0.10
N VAL A 290 -7.85 11.82 -0.40
CA VAL A 290 -7.18 11.96 -1.70
C VAL A 290 -5.72 11.56 -1.57
N LEU A 291 -5.32 10.59 -2.39
CA LEU A 291 -3.99 10.00 -2.44
C LEU A 291 -3.28 10.45 -3.72
N GLU A 292 -2.03 10.89 -3.61
CA GLU A 292 -1.14 11.04 -4.77
C GLU A 292 -0.12 9.91 -4.79
N LYS A 293 -0.07 9.16 -5.90
CA LYS A 293 0.92 8.10 -6.09
C LYS A 293 2.31 8.70 -6.23
N ILE A 294 3.23 8.32 -5.34
CA ILE A 294 4.62 8.77 -5.42
C ILE A 294 5.33 8.02 -6.54
N ILE A 295 6.05 8.79 -7.35
CA ILE A 295 6.99 8.29 -8.33
C ILE A 295 8.31 7.97 -7.60
N PRO A 296 8.81 6.73 -7.61
CA PRO A 296 10.12 6.43 -7.07
C PRO A 296 11.19 7.03 -7.98
N ALA A 297 11.57 8.29 -7.70
CA ALA A 297 12.53 9.02 -8.50
C ALA A 297 13.92 8.38 -8.38
N PRO A 298 14.69 8.30 -9.48
CA PRO A 298 16.10 7.94 -9.38
C PRO A 298 16.82 9.02 -8.56
N ASN A 299 17.86 8.63 -7.82
CA ASN A 299 18.67 9.55 -7.01
C ASN A 299 19.29 10.68 -7.86
N LEU A 300 19.42 10.49 -9.17
CA LEU A 300 19.85 11.50 -10.15
C LEU A 300 18.97 11.42 -11.42
N PRO A 301 18.54 12.56 -12.02
CA PRO A 301 17.63 12.60 -13.18
C PRO A 301 18.10 11.84 -14.42
N GLU A 302 19.41 11.67 -14.59
CA GLU A 302 20.03 10.99 -15.73
C GLU A 302 20.52 9.57 -15.41
N SER A 303 20.26 9.08 -14.20
CA SER A 303 20.74 7.77 -13.77
C SER A 303 19.71 6.67 -13.99
N LEU A 304 20.20 5.50 -14.42
CA LEU A 304 19.41 4.28 -14.43
C LEU A 304 18.83 3.99 -13.03
N PRO A 305 17.61 3.42 -12.94
CA PRO A 305 17.02 2.99 -11.68
C PRO A 305 17.96 2.07 -10.88
N GLN A 306 17.98 2.21 -9.56
CA GLN A 306 18.80 1.39 -8.68
C GLN A 306 18.01 0.20 -8.15
N LEU A 307 18.47 -1.02 -8.44
CA LEU A 307 18.03 -2.23 -7.76
C LEU A 307 18.94 -2.48 -6.55
N THR A 308 18.36 -2.62 -5.36
CA THR A 308 19.09 -2.97 -4.15
C THR A 308 18.73 -4.40 -3.75
N LEU A 309 19.70 -5.30 -3.81
CA LEU A 309 19.57 -6.71 -3.46
C LEU A 309 20.17 -6.97 -2.08
N TYR A 310 19.34 -7.35 -1.12
CA TYR A 310 19.78 -7.87 0.17
C TYR A 310 20.11 -9.36 0.03
N THR A 311 21.34 -9.74 0.35
CA THR A 311 21.92 -11.06 0.11
C THR A 311 22.92 -11.45 1.22
N LYS A 312 23.49 -12.65 1.16
CA LYS A 312 24.62 -13.14 1.98
C LYS A 312 25.53 -14.02 1.12
N GLU A 313 26.72 -14.38 1.63
CA GLU A 313 27.61 -15.34 0.96
C GLU A 313 27.83 -16.60 1.79
N PRO A 314 27.64 -17.81 1.23
CA PRO A 314 27.04 -18.12 -0.08
C PRO A 314 25.50 -18.01 -0.07
N CYS A 315 24.89 -17.72 -1.24
CA CYS A 315 23.44 -17.70 -1.42
C CYS A 315 23.00 -18.12 -2.84
N PRO A 316 22.72 -19.42 -3.08
CA PRO A 316 22.31 -19.91 -4.40
C PRO A 316 21.04 -19.23 -4.96
N LEU A 317 20.03 -19.01 -4.11
CA LEU A 317 18.80 -18.30 -4.53
C LEU A 317 19.07 -16.86 -4.98
N CYS A 318 20.07 -16.22 -4.39
CA CYS A 318 20.47 -14.87 -4.75
C CYS A 318 21.24 -14.86 -6.08
N ASP A 319 22.05 -15.88 -6.33
CA ASP A 319 22.78 -16.06 -7.59
C ASP A 319 21.80 -16.32 -8.75
N ASP A 320 20.81 -17.20 -8.55
CA ASP A 320 19.73 -17.46 -9.52
C ASP A 320 18.94 -16.18 -9.85
N LEU A 321 18.62 -15.37 -8.84
CA LEU A 321 17.92 -14.10 -9.03
C LEU A 321 18.75 -13.10 -9.85
N VAL A 322 20.06 -13.00 -9.57
CA VAL A 322 20.96 -12.12 -10.32
C VAL A 322 21.09 -12.59 -11.76
N GLN A 323 21.20 -13.90 -12.00
CA GLN A 323 21.25 -14.44 -13.36
C GLN A 323 19.98 -14.08 -14.16
N LYS A 324 18.79 -14.22 -13.57
CA LYS A 324 17.52 -13.81 -14.22
C LYS A 324 17.48 -12.31 -14.53
N LEU A 325 17.96 -11.48 -13.61
CA LEU A 325 18.06 -10.03 -13.81
C LEU A 325 18.99 -9.69 -14.99
N GLU A 326 20.15 -10.35 -15.09
CA GLU A 326 21.09 -10.16 -16.18
C GLU A 326 20.53 -10.65 -17.53
N GLN A 327 19.84 -11.79 -17.55
CA GLN A 327 19.25 -12.34 -18.78
C GLN A 327 18.13 -11.46 -19.34
N ASN A 328 17.25 -10.96 -18.48
CA ASN A 328 15.99 -10.35 -18.93
C ASN A 328 15.98 -8.82 -18.84
N PHE A 329 16.88 -8.19 -18.08
CA PHE A 329 16.82 -6.75 -17.77
C PHE A 329 18.19 -6.04 -17.85
N ALA A 330 19.22 -6.67 -18.42
CA ALA A 330 20.56 -6.07 -18.51
C ALA A 330 20.54 -4.67 -19.15
N GLY A 331 21.29 -3.75 -18.55
CA GLY A 331 21.41 -2.36 -19.02
C GLY A 331 20.25 -1.44 -18.63
N GLU A 332 19.17 -1.96 -18.03
CA GLU A 332 18.01 -1.15 -17.64
C GLU A 332 18.08 -0.60 -16.21
N PHE A 333 19.05 -1.07 -15.41
CA PHE A 333 19.18 -0.73 -13.99
C PHE A 333 20.63 -0.80 -13.51
N LYS A 334 20.90 -0.26 -12.32
CA LYS A 334 22.15 -0.42 -11.56
C LYS A 334 21.91 -1.34 -10.37
N LEU A 335 22.64 -2.45 -10.27
CA LEU A 335 22.54 -3.38 -9.14
C LEU A 335 23.45 -2.95 -7.99
N LYS A 336 22.90 -2.85 -6.78
CA LYS A 336 23.62 -2.68 -5.53
C LYS A 336 23.36 -3.88 -4.63
N LYS A 337 24.40 -4.67 -4.34
CA LYS A 337 24.31 -5.79 -3.39
C LYS A 337 24.58 -5.29 -1.96
N VAL A 338 23.73 -5.66 -1.02
CA VAL A 338 23.87 -5.40 0.41
C VAL A 338 23.97 -6.73 1.13
N PHE A 339 25.15 -7.02 1.66
CA PHE A 339 25.43 -8.25 2.39
C PHE A 339 24.96 -8.12 3.84
N ILE A 340 23.89 -8.83 4.18
CA ILE A 340 23.21 -8.69 5.48
C ILE A 340 23.99 -9.28 6.64
N ASP A 341 24.92 -10.19 6.37
CA ASP A 341 25.81 -10.85 7.33
C ASP A 341 26.98 -9.97 7.80
N ARG A 342 27.21 -8.82 7.16
CA ARG A 342 28.22 -7.85 7.59
C ARG A 342 27.80 -7.10 8.86
N LYS A 343 28.77 -6.75 9.70
CA LYS A 343 28.54 -6.12 11.03
C LYS A 343 27.79 -4.78 10.91
N GLU A 344 28.08 -4.01 9.88
CA GLU A 344 27.40 -2.74 9.57
C GLU A 344 25.92 -2.91 9.17
N ASN A 345 25.52 -4.11 8.74
CA ASN A 345 24.19 -4.43 8.21
C ASN A 345 23.35 -5.30 9.14
N VAL A 346 23.70 -5.41 10.42
CA VAL A 346 22.98 -6.25 11.42
C VAL A 346 21.47 -5.92 11.48
N ARG A 347 21.08 -4.66 11.22
CA ARG A 347 19.65 -4.30 11.12
C ARG A 347 18.92 -5.07 10.02
N TYR A 348 19.55 -5.27 8.86
CA TYR A 348 19.00 -6.01 7.74
C TYR A 348 19.07 -7.51 7.97
N LEU A 349 20.08 -8.00 8.71
CA LEU A 349 20.09 -9.38 9.19
C LEU A 349 18.83 -9.68 10.03
N ARG A 350 18.50 -8.79 10.97
CA ARG A 350 17.31 -8.96 11.82
C ARG A 350 15.99 -8.89 11.04
N LEU A 351 15.97 -8.18 9.91
CA LEU A 351 14.77 -8.03 9.07
C LEU A 351 14.62 -9.18 8.05
N PHE A 352 15.70 -9.59 7.40
CA PHE A 352 15.65 -10.40 6.17
C PHE A 352 16.35 -11.76 6.25
N ARG A 353 16.86 -12.18 7.42
CA ARG A 353 17.65 -13.43 7.57
C ARG A 353 17.02 -14.65 6.89
N TYR A 354 15.70 -14.75 6.89
CA TYR A 354 14.94 -15.88 6.35
C TYR A 354 14.27 -15.57 5.01
N ASP A 355 14.42 -14.36 4.48
CA ASP A 355 13.68 -13.88 3.32
C ASP A 355 14.55 -13.47 2.13
N ILE A 356 15.88 -13.55 2.28
CA ILE A 356 16.78 -13.31 1.14
C ILE A 356 16.57 -14.35 0.02
N PRO A 357 16.68 -13.94 -1.26
CA PRO A 357 16.97 -12.58 -1.72
C PRO A 357 15.79 -11.61 -1.52
N VAL A 358 16.08 -10.37 -1.10
CA VAL A 358 15.07 -9.29 -1.04
C VAL A 358 15.49 -8.16 -1.97
N LEU A 359 14.59 -7.73 -2.85
CA LEU A 359 14.87 -6.77 -3.91
C LEU A 359 14.02 -5.50 -3.75
N PHE A 360 14.68 -4.35 -3.86
CA PHE A 360 14.05 -3.03 -3.85
C PHE A 360 14.41 -2.27 -5.12
N LEU A 361 13.44 -1.56 -5.72
CA LEU A 361 13.64 -0.66 -6.85
C LEU A 361 13.52 0.79 -6.38
N ASN A 362 14.60 1.57 -6.51
CA ASN A 362 14.66 2.96 -6.04
C ASN A 362 14.11 3.12 -4.61
N GLY A 363 14.46 2.19 -3.71
CA GLY A 363 14.03 2.22 -2.30
C GLY A 363 12.59 1.74 -2.04
N GLN A 364 11.79 1.43 -3.06
CA GLN A 364 10.49 0.76 -2.90
C GLN A 364 10.65 -0.76 -2.98
N PHE A 365 9.94 -1.50 -2.12
CA PHE A 365 9.94 -2.95 -2.15
C PHE A 365 9.45 -3.49 -3.50
N LEU A 366 10.12 -4.53 -4.00
CA LEU A 366 9.76 -5.18 -5.26
C LEU A 366 9.34 -6.63 -5.05
N CYS A 367 10.21 -7.46 -4.45
CA CYS A 367 9.94 -8.86 -4.18
C CYS A 367 10.90 -9.46 -3.15
N MET A 368 10.58 -10.65 -2.65
CA MET A 368 11.45 -11.48 -1.83
C MET A 368 11.41 -12.95 -2.29
N HIS A 369 12.41 -13.74 -1.91
CA HIS A 369 12.63 -15.16 -2.27
C HIS A 369 12.86 -15.46 -3.76
N SER A 370 12.12 -14.84 -4.67
CA SER A 370 12.23 -14.99 -6.13
C SER A 370 11.98 -13.66 -6.85
N LEU A 371 12.57 -13.52 -8.04
CA LEU A 371 12.31 -12.39 -8.93
C LEU A 371 10.84 -12.42 -9.39
N ASN A 372 10.16 -11.28 -9.27
CA ASN A 372 8.87 -11.04 -9.89
C ASN A 372 9.08 -10.21 -11.17
N GLU A 373 9.30 -10.92 -12.28
CA GLU A 373 9.60 -10.31 -13.58
C GLU A 373 8.47 -9.41 -14.12
N PRO A 374 7.18 -9.81 -14.05
CA PRO A 374 6.07 -8.95 -14.46
C PRO A 374 6.08 -7.60 -13.74
N VAL A 375 6.17 -7.61 -12.41
CA VAL A 375 6.15 -6.38 -11.60
C VAL A 375 7.39 -5.51 -11.88
N LEU A 376 8.57 -6.11 -12.04
CA LEU A 376 9.78 -5.35 -12.38
C LEU A 376 9.64 -4.67 -13.75
N ARG A 377 9.15 -5.41 -14.76
CA ARG A 377 8.95 -4.88 -16.11
C ARG A 377 7.99 -3.70 -16.11
N GLU A 378 6.85 -3.86 -15.44
CA GLU A 378 5.83 -2.81 -15.29
C GLU A 378 6.43 -1.54 -14.67
N ARG A 379 7.14 -1.67 -13.55
CA ARG A 379 7.74 -0.54 -12.83
C ARG A 379 8.85 0.15 -13.64
N LEU A 380 9.69 -0.60 -14.35
CA LEU A 380 10.71 -0.03 -15.24
C LEU A 380 10.07 0.73 -16.43
N ASN A 381 9.01 0.19 -17.03
CA ASN A 381 8.28 0.85 -18.11
C ASN A 381 7.63 2.15 -17.64
N ALA A 382 7.03 2.16 -16.43
CA ALA A 382 6.49 3.37 -15.82
C ALA A 382 7.57 4.46 -15.65
N LEU A 383 8.76 4.09 -15.15
CA LEU A 383 9.88 5.03 -15.01
C LEU A 383 10.35 5.60 -16.36
N LYS A 384 10.45 4.76 -17.40
CA LYS A 384 10.81 5.21 -18.75
C LYS A 384 9.77 6.17 -19.34
N ALA A 385 8.48 5.88 -19.16
CA ALA A 385 7.40 6.75 -19.64
C ALA A 385 7.45 8.14 -18.98
N ILE A 386 7.79 8.19 -17.69
CA ILE A 386 7.97 9.44 -16.95
C ILE A 386 9.19 10.22 -17.46
N ALA A 387 10.33 9.56 -17.64
CA ALA A 387 11.53 10.19 -18.18
C ALA A 387 11.31 10.79 -19.57
N LEU A 388 10.54 10.11 -20.43
CA LEU A 388 10.14 10.62 -21.75
C LEU A 388 9.23 11.85 -21.64
N LYS A 389 8.26 11.86 -20.71
CA LYS A 389 7.40 13.03 -20.46
C LYS A 389 8.19 14.23 -19.95
N GLN A 390 9.24 14.02 -19.17
CA GLN A 390 10.13 15.08 -18.68
C GLN A 390 10.97 15.68 -19.81
N LYS A 391 11.55 14.85 -20.70
CA LYS A 391 12.34 15.32 -21.85
C LYS A 391 11.55 16.10 -22.89
N LYS A 392 10.24 15.86 -23.03
CA LYS A 392 9.38 16.62 -23.95
C LYS A 392 8.97 18.02 -23.42
N LYS A 393 9.24 18.30 -22.15
CA LYS A 393 8.88 19.56 -21.47
C LYS A 393 10.08 20.48 -21.25
N ALA A 394 11.30 19.95 -21.35
CA ALA A 394 12.54 20.73 -21.42
C ALA A 394 12.84 21.07 -22.88
#